data_AF-A0A2K8NT38-F1
#
_entry.id   AF-A0A2K8NT38-F1
#
_cell.length_a   1.000
_cell.length_b   1.000
_cell.length_c   1.000
_cell.angle_alpha   90.00
_cell.angle_beta   90.00
_cell.angle_gamma   90.00
#
_symmetry.space_group_name_H-M   'P 1'
#
loop_
_entity.id
_entity.type
_entity.pdbx_description
1 polymer ?
#
loop_
_entity_poly.entity_id
_entity_poly.type
_entity_poly.pdbx_seq_one_letter_code
_entity_poly.pdbx_strand_id
1 'polypeptide(L)'
;MQKEKVQNVQTDLQEEVKLLLNSQTNKEKWWVHIHPIREKPWLLKIAMICSLITTVMLLVGLILFSVMEISWTNIIDPQVFENVQTFSIMLFSFAFAFGILITISWFLADLDKILNNKMQFILLSVLSLMVINIGILIYVFETNKGAKSKRHLSWKLFGIRKLTIHDVVLCGMFTALTIVFAYTEQFMPQLPNGGGIALKYLPLITLGVVCSPVLSILAGGASALMSLLFLSSGLIISPWSYLLDYFIPMMIPGMISMLKFKITRKNGYISYLNYIIVGFFTFLGIYIVQTISGYFVWVAAFGPSWGDNGWVYSIIYNGISVWALSYPVNQVLMVPMIKISLLINRK
;
A
#
# COMPACT_ATOMS: atom_id res chain seq x y z
N MET A 1 -59.96 7.32 25.82
CA MET A 1 -58.95 6.30 25.47
C MET A 1 -58.45 6.34 24.03
N GLN A 2 -59.29 6.26 22.98
CA GLN A 2 -58.76 6.20 21.60
C GLN A 2 -58.32 7.58 21.04
N LYS A 3 -58.96 8.68 21.47
CA LYS A 3 -58.55 10.06 21.11
C LYS A 3 -57.24 10.50 21.78
N GLU A 4 -57.00 10.10 23.03
CA GLU A 4 -55.74 10.41 23.76
C GLU A 4 -54.51 9.75 23.13
N LYS A 5 -54.64 8.52 22.62
CA LYS A 5 -53.52 7.83 21.96
C LYS A 5 -53.12 8.51 20.65
N VAL A 6 -54.08 9.03 19.88
CA VAL A 6 -53.79 9.77 18.63
C VAL A 6 -53.12 11.11 18.94
N GLN A 7 -53.56 11.78 20.01
CA GLN A 7 -53.01 13.07 20.41
C GLN A 7 -51.56 12.94 20.90
N ASN A 8 -51.23 11.90 21.66
CA ASN A 8 -49.85 11.64 22.11
C ASN A 8 -48.89 11.33 20.95
N VAL A 9 -49.31 10.53 19.97
CA VAL A 9 -48.49 10.22 18.78
C VAL A 9 -48.22 11.47 17.94
N GLN A 10 -49.18 12.40 17.90
CA GLN A 10 -49.05 13.64 17.12
C GLN A 10 -48.10 14.63 17.80
N THR A 11 -48.03 14.67 19.13
CA THR A 11 -47.02 15.42 19.88
C THR A 11 -45.61 14.85 19.72
N ASP A 12 -45.45 13.53 19.78
CA ASP A 12 -44.14 12.88 19.63
C ASP A 12 -43.54 13.12 18.23
N LEU A 13 -44.37 13.01 17.18
CA LEU A 13 -43.96 13.33 15.81
C LEU A 13 -43.59 14.81 15.63
N GLN A 14 -44.27 15.73 16.33
CA GLN A 14 -43.93 17.15 16.26
C GLN A 14 -42.62 17.47 17.00
N GLU A 15 -42.31 16.79 18.10
CA GLU A 15 -41.01 16.91 18.76
C GLU A 15 -39.87 16.31 17.91
N GLU A 16 -40.09 15.16 17.28
CA GLU A 16 -39.09 14.51 16.44
C GLU A 16 -38.80 15.32 15.17
N VAL A 17 -39.83 15.93 14.56
CA VAL A 17 -39.67 16.86 13.43
C VAL A 17 -38.97 18.15 13.86
N LYS A 18 -39.25 18.68 15.06
CA LYS A 18 -38.50 19.84 15.62
C LYS A 18 -37.03 19.50 15.88
N LEU A 19 -36.73 18.31 16.37
CA LEU A 19 -35.36 17.84 16.59
C LEU A 19 -34.62 17.67 15.25
N LEU A 20 -35.28 17.14 14.23
CA LEU A 20 -34.72 17.00 12.89
C LEU A 20 -34.48 18.37 12.23
N LEU A 21 -35.41 19.32 12.36
CA LEU A 21 -35.26 20.68 11.86
C LEU A 21 -34.15 21.45 12.61
N ASN A 22 -34.04 21.30 13.92
CA ASN A 22 -32.92 21.86 14.69
C ASN A 22 -31.57 21.20 14.36
N SER A 23 -31.57 19.93 13.94
CA SER A 23 -30.36 19.26 13.44
C SER A 23 -29.95 19.78 12.05
N GLN A 24 -30.90 20.25 11.24
CA GLN A 24 -30.63 20.83 9.92
C GLN A 24 -30.24 22.31 9.99
N THR A 25 -30.79 23.11 10.90
CA THR A 25 -30.32 24.49 11.11
C THR A 25 -28.91 24.55 11.73
N ASN A 26 -28.51 23.52 12.50
CA ASN A 26 -27.11 23.35 12.92
C ASN A 26 -26.18 22.86 11.80
N LYS A 27 -26.69 22.43 10.65
CA LYS A 27 -25.88 22.10 9.47
C LYS A 27 -25.48 23.33 8.66
N GLU A 28 -25.96 24.55 8.95
CA GLU A 28 -25.50 25.74 8.22
C GLU A 28 -24.31 26.47 8.88
N LYS A 29 -23.74 25.92 9.96
CA LYS A 29 -22.40 26.28 10.43
C LYS A 29 -21.33 25.39 9.79
N TRP A 30 -21.32 25.30 8.45
CA TRP A 30 -20.12 24.87 7.69
C TRP A 30 -19.15 26.04 7.53
N TRP A 31 -18.88 26.77 8.61
CA TRP A 31 -17.60 27.45 8.68
C TRP A 31 -16.57 26.34 8.74
N VAL A 32 -15.83 26.20 7.63
CA VAL A 32 -14.59 25.45 7.56
C VAL A 32 -13.85 25.73 8.86
N HIS A 33 -13.84 24.78 9.79
CA HIS A 33 -12.91 24.80 10.91
C HIS A 33 -11.53 24.56 10.28
N ILE A 34 -11.00 25.63 9.69
CA ILE A 34 -9.57 25.82 9.50
C ILE A 34 -9.08 25.86 10.93
N HIS A 35 -8.65 24.70 11.45
CA HIS A 35 -7.85 24.68 12.66
C HIS A 35 -6.79 25.78 12.49
N PRO A 36 -6.67 26.73 13.42
CA PRO A 36 -5.63 27.75 13.32
C PRO A 36 -4.33 27.00 13.06
N ILE A 37 -3.67 27.31 11.94
CA ILE A 37 -2.45 26.63 11.53
C ILE A 37 -1.47 26.87 12.65
N ARG A 38 -1.33 25.91 13.55
CA ARG A 38 -0.34 25.93 14.61
C ARG A 38 0.98 26.10 13.87
N GLU A 39 1.69 27.20 14.15
CA GLU A 39 2.88 27.52 13.38
C GLU A 39 3.79 26.29 13.33
N LYS A 40 4.13 25.86 12.11
CA LYS A 40 4.97 24.69 11.94
C LYS A 40 6.32 24.98 12.60
N PRO A 41 6.83 24.07 13.45
CA PRO A 41 8.17 24.19 13.99
C PRO A 41 9.17 24.45 12.85
N TRP A 42 10.19 25.25 13.12
CA TRP A 42 11.16 25.70 12.11
C TRP A 42 11.77 24.52 11.31
N LEU A 43 12.03 23.38 11.97
CA LEU A 43 12.50 22.15 11.32
C LEU A 43 11.55 21.62 10.25
N LEU A 44 10.24 21.74 10.45
CA LEU A 44 9.26 21.31 9.45
C LEU A 44 9.24 22.27 8.26
N LYS A 45 9.47 23.58 8.48
CA LYS A 45 9.62 24.55 7.39
C LYS A 45 10.87 24.24 6.56
N ILE A 46 11.97 23.87 7.20
CA ILE A 46 13.19 23.42 6.50
C ILE A 46 12.91 22.15 5.70
N ALA A 47 12.27 21.14 6.31
CA ALA A 47 11.92 19.91 5.59
C ALA A 47 11.02 20.17 4.38
N MET A 48 10.07 21.10 4.47
CA MET A 48 9.26 21.54 3.33
C MET A 48 10.12 22.10 2.21
N ILE A 49 11.00 23.07 2.52
CA ILE A 49 11.88 23.70 1.53
C ILE A 49 12.83 22.68 0.91
N CYS A 50 13.48 21.83 1.72
CA CYS A 50 14.35 20.77 1.24
C CYS A 50 13.59 19.80 0.32
N SER A 51 12.37 19.40 0.69
CA SER A 51 11.56 18.51 -0.15
C SER A 51 11.22 19.15 -1.50
N LEU A 52 10.93 20.46 -1.53
CA LEU A 52 10.63 21.17 -2.76
C LEU A 52 11.87 21.25 -3.65
N ILE A 53 13.02 21.63 -3.09
CA ILE A 53 14.29 21.72 -3.81
C ILE A 53 14.65 20.35 -4.38
N THR A 54 14.59 19.28 -3.59
CA THR A 54 14.90 17.93 -4.08
C THR A 54 13.95 17.50 -5.19
N THR A 55 12.65 17.76 -5.08
CA THR A 55 11.68 17.44 -6.15
C THR A 55 11.99 18.20 -7.44
N VAL A 56 12.38 19.48 -7.35
CA VAL A 56 12.81 20.26 -8.53
C VAL A 56 14.12 19.70 -9.11
N MET A 57 15.09 19.32 -8.26
CA MET A 57 16.33 18.68 -8.71
C MET A 57 16.09 17.35 -9.42
N LEU A 58 15.12 16.56 -8.93
CA LEU A 58 14.72 15.30 -9.58
C LEU A 58 14.10 15.57 -10.96
N LEU A 59 13.27 16.61 -11.10
CA LEU A 59 12.72 17.01 -12.40
C LEU A 59 13.82 17.48 -13.35
N VAL A 60 14.75 18.31 -12.88
CA VAL A 60 15.90 18.78 -13.66
C VAL A 60 16.74 17.59 -14.11
N GLY A 61 17.04 16.64 -13.21
CA GLY A 61 17.74 15.41 -13.55
C GLY A 61 17.01 14.59 -14.60
N LEU A 62 15.70 14.40 -14.45
CA LEU A 62 14.87 13.71 -15.44
C LEU A 62 14.95 14.36 -16.83
N ILE A 63 14.79 15.68 -16.91
CA ILE A 63 14.89 16.43 -18.17
C ILE A 63 16.30 16.28 -18.75
N LEU A 64 17.33 16.48 -17.93
CA LEU A 64 18.73 16.39 -18.35
C LEU A 64 19.05 15.01 -18.93
N PHE A 65 18.68 13.91 -18.26
CA PHE A 65 18.91 12.56 -18.79
C PHE A 65 18.06 12.26 -20.02
N SER A 66 16.88 12.87 -20.17
CA SER A 66 16.04 12.69 -21.36
C SER A 66 16.61 13.35 -22.61
N VAL A 67 17.36 14.44 -22.46
CA VAL A 67 17.99 15.17 -23.58
C VAL A 67 19.49 14.93 -23.70
N MET A 68 20.07 14.14 -22.79
CA MET A 68 21.50 13.86 -22.77
C MET A 68 21.92 13.16 -24.05
N GLU A 69 23.00 13.64 -24.66
CA GLU A 69 23.64 13.03 -25.81
C GLU A 69 24.92 12.30 -25.41
N ILE A 70 25.29 11.26 -26.15
CA ILE A 70 26.52 10.49 -25.90
C ILE A 70 27.78 11.36 -25.95
N SER A 71 27.76 12.38 -26.82
CA SER A 71 28.82 13.37 -27.01
C SER A 71 29.15 14.16 -25.74
N TRP A 72 28.24 14.20 -24.75
CA TRP A 72 28.44 14.88 -23.47
C TRP A 72 29.09 13.97 -22.42
N THR A 73 29.40 12.73 -22.77
CA THR A 73 29.92 11.71 -21.86
C THR A 73 31.22 11.10 -22.37
N ASN A 74 31.93 10.39 -21.49
CA ASN A 74 33.09 9.59 -21.86
C ASN A 74 32.71 8.15 -22.28
N ILE A 75 31.42 7.86 -22.47
CA ILE A 75 30.96 6.54 -22.88
C ILE A 75 31.14 6.41 -24.38
N ILE A 76 31.96 5.45 -24.80
CA ILE A 76 32.28 5.21 -26.21
C ILE A 76 31.24 4.29 -26.86
N ASP A 77 30.69 3.35 -26.08
CA ASP A 77 29.74 2.36 -26.55
C ASP A 77 28.30 2.93 -26.53
N PRO A 78 27.64 3.08 -27.70
CA PRO A 78 26.28 3.58 -27.79
C PRO A 78 25.26 2.77 -26.98
N GLN A 79 25.39 1.45 -26.95
CA GLN A 79 24.44 0.58 -26.23
C GLN A 79 24.55 0.77 -24.72
N VAL A 80 25.78 0.93 -24.21
CA VAL A 80 26.02 1.21 -22.79
C VAL A 80 25.44 2.57 -22.43
N PHE A 81 25.63 3.58 -23.28
CA PHE A 81 25.05 4.91 -23.09
C PHE A 81 23.52 4.85 -23.00
N GLU A 82 22.85 4.20 -23.96
CA GLU A 82 21.39 4.06 -23.96
C GLU A 82 20.86 3.35 -22.71
N ASN A 83 21.54 2.29 -22.26
CA ASN A 83 21.17 1.56 -21.06
C ASN A 83 21.27 2.44 -19.80
N VAL A 84 22.38 3.19 -19.65
CA VAL A 84 22.60 4.11 -18.52
C VAL A 84 21.59 5.26 -18.55
N GLN A 85 21.31 5.80 -19.73
CA GLN A 85 20.34 6.86 -19.94
C GLN A 85 18.94 6.38 -19.55
N THR A 86 18.51 5.24 -20.08
CA THR A 86 17.20 4.64 -19.82
C THR A 86 17.02 4.32 -18.34
N PHE A 87 18.03 3.71 -17.70
CA PHE A 87 18.02 3.47 -16.26
C PHE A 87 17.88 4.76 -15.45
N SER A 88 18.63 5.81 -15.79
CA SER A 88 18.57 7.10 -15.11
C SER A 88 17.19 7.74 -15.28
N ILE A 89 16.61 7.73 -16.49
CA ILE A 89 15.25 8.23 -16.74
C ILE A 89 14.24 7.48 -15.86
N MET A 90 14.31 6.15 -15.78
CA MET A 90 13.42 5.35 -14.94
C MET A 90 13.59 5.68 -13.45
N LEU A 91 14.83 5.75 -12.95
CA LEU A 91 15.14 6.06 -11.56
C LEU A 91 14.62 7.46 -11.18
N PHE A 92 14.92 8.48 -11.98
CA PHE A 92 14.50 9.85 -11.72
C PHE A 92 12.99 10.03 -11.88
N SER A 93 12.34 9.37 -12.85
CA SER A 93 10.88 9.38 -12.99
C SER A 93 10.20 8.80 -11.75
N PHE A 94 10.69 7.66 -11.28
CA PHE A 94 10.17 7.00 -10.08
C PHE A 94 10.36 7.87 -8.84
N ALA A 95 11.59 8.35 -8.60
CA ALA A 95 11.90 9.21 -7.45
C ALA A 95 11.10 10.52 -7.51
N PHE A 96 10.90 11.11 -8.70
CA PHE A 96 10.13 12.33 -8.90
C PHE A 96 8.65 12.14 -8.55
N ALA A 97 8.03 11.04 -8.98
CA ALA A 97 6.63 10.74 -8.64
C ALA A 97 6.42 10.69 -7.12
N PHE A 98 7.30 9.99 -6.39
CA PHE A 98 7.25 9.97 -4.92
C PHE A 98 7.66 11.31 -4.30
N GLY A 99 8.55 12.06 -4.95
CA GLY A 99 8.96 13.42 -4.59
C GLY A 99 7.78 14.38 -4.53
N ILE A 100 6.92 14.36 -5.54
CA ILE A 100 5.67 15.14 -5.55
C ILE A 100 4.80 14.77 -4.34
N LEU A 101 4.59 13.47 -4.09
CA LEU A 101 3.74 13.00 -3.00
C LEU A 101 4.26 13.43 -1.62
N ILE A 102 5.56 13.33 -1.38
CA ILE A 102 6.15 13.74 -0.09
C ILE A 102 6.20 15.25 0.06
N THR A 103 6.50 16.00 -1.00
CA THR A 103 6.46 17.47 -0.97
C THR A 103 5.04 17.93 -0.60
N ILE A 104 4.01 17.46 -1.32
CA ILE A 104 2.61 17.77 -0.97
C ILE A 104 2.29 17.37 0.47
N SER A 105 2.77 16.20 0.93
CA SER A 105 2.55 15.74 2.30
C SER A 105 3.18 16.67 3.33
N TRP A 106 4.38 17.19 3.10
CA TRP A 106 5.03 18.18 3.96
C TRP A 106 4.26 19.50 4.02
N PHE A 107 3.66 19.93 2.91
CA PHE A 107 2.82 21.15 2.88
C PHE A 107 1.51 20.97 3.64
N LEU A 108 0.83 19.84 3.48
CA LEU A 108 -0.50 19.60 4.06
C LEU A 108 -0.50 19.05 5.50
N ALA A 109 0.61 18.46 5.95
CA ALA A 109 0.69 17.85 7.28
C ALA A 109 1.14 18.84 8.36
N ASP A 110 0.52 18.72 9.53
CA ASP A 110 1.02 19.26 10.78
C ASP A 110 1.94 18.24 11.48
N LEU A 111 2.61 18.66 12.55
CA LEU A 111 3.51 17.79 13.32
C LEU A 111 2.78 16.53 13.83
N ASP A 112 1.55 16.67 14.31
CA ASP A 112 0.77 15.54 14.83
C ASP A 112 0.50 14.49 13.74
N LYS A 113 0.15 14.90 12.51
CA LYS A 113 -0.02 14.00 11.37
C LYS A 113 1.29 13.31 11.01
N ILE A 114 2.42 14.01 11.00
CA ILE A 114 3.74 13.44 10.71
C ILE A 114 4.11 12.38 11.76
N LEU A 115 4.01 12.73 13.05
CA LEU A 115 4.30 11.80 14.15
C LEU A 115 3.37 10.57 14.11
N ASN A 116 2.10 10.77 13.77
CA ASN A 116 1.14 9.68 13.67
C ASN A 116 1.36 8.77 12.45
N ASN A 117 1.98 9.27 11.38
CA ASN A 117 2.20 8.54 10.12
C ASN A 117 3.69 8.39 9.80
N LYS A 118 4.51 8.12 10.83
CA LYS A 118 5.98 8.07 10.69
C LYS A 118 6.47 7.20 9.52
N MET A 119 5.88 6.02 9.32
CA MET A 119 6.33 5.09 8.29
C MET A 119 6.01 5.59 6.88
N GLN A 120 4.87 6.26 6.70
CA GLN A 120 4.52 6.92 5.45
C GLN A 120 5.60 7.96 5.08
N PHE A 121 5.94 8.85 6.01
CA PHE A 121 6.93 9.92 5.75
C PHE A 121 8.34 9.37 5.50
N ILE A 122 8.76 8.36 6.26
CA ILE A 122 10.07 7.71 6.05
C ILE A 122 10.12 7.06 4.67
N LEU A 123 9.14 6.21 4.34
CA LEU A 123 9.15 5.45 3.09
C LEU A 123 9.07 6.37 1.88
N LEU A 124 8.19 7.38 1.90
CA LEU A 124 8.12 8.35 0.82
C LEU A 124 9.44 9.10 0.66
N SER A 125 10.10 9.48 1.76
CA SER A 125 11.40 10.17 1.69
C SER A 125 12.52 9.27 1.15
N VAL A 126 12.47 7.96 1.43
CA VAL A 126 13.42 6.97 0.86
C VAL A 126 13.18 6.80 -0.63
N LEU A 127 11.93 6.56 -1.05
CA LEU A 127 11.59 6.36 -2.46
C LEU A 127 11.85 7.60 -3.31
N SER A 128 11.73 8.79 -2.72
CA SER A 128 12.03 10.07 -3.37
C SER A 128 13.48 10.53 -3.21
N LEU A 129 14.38 9.70 -2.69
CA LEU A 129 15.79 10.03 -2.47
C LEU A 129 16.05 11.31 -1.63
N MET A 130 15.12 11.67 -0.72
CA MET A 130 15.20 12.86 0.12
C MET A 130 15.99 12.61 1.41
N VAL A 131 17.30 12.41 1.26
CA VAL A 131 18.21 12.04 2.38
C VAL A 131 18.15 13.04 3.54
N ILE A 132 18.09 14.34 3.25
CA ILE A 132 17.99 15.39 4.28
C ILE A 132 16.69 15.25 5.08
N ASN A 133 15.55 15.03 4.41
CA ASN A 133 14.26 14.85 5.07
C ASN A 133 14.22 13.59 5.93
N ILE A 134 14.93 12.52 5.54
CA ILE A 134 15.09 11.33 6.38
C ILE A 134 15.80 11.71 7.69
N GLY A 135 16.90 12.47 7.62
CA GLY A 135 17.62 12.96 8.80
C GLY A 135 16.73 13.81 9.72
N ILE A 136 15.96 14.73 9.14
CA ILE A 136 15.01 15.57 9.90
C ILE A 136 13.91 14.70 10.54
N LEU A 137 13.35 13.73 9.82
CA LEU A 137 12.33 12.83 10.35
C LEU A 137 12.87 12.01 11.52
N ILE A 138 14.08 11.46 11.42
CA ILE A 138 14.73 10.74 12.52
C ILE A 138 14.86 11.67 13.73
N TYR A 139 15.39 12.88 13.56
CA TYR A 139 15.53 13.86 14.63
C TYR A 139 14.18 14.21 15.28
N VAL A 140 13.16 14.52 14.47
CA VAL A 140 11.80 14.85 14.94
C VAL A 140 11.19 13.67 15.70
N PHE A 141 11.37 12.44 15.23
CA PHE A 141 10.86 11.28 15.93
C PHE A 141 11.59 11.03 17.25
N GLU A 142 12.91 11.11 17.29
CA GLU A 142 13.71 10.96 18.51
C GLU A 142 13.32 11.99 19.57
N THR A 143 13.26 13.26 19.20
CA THR A 143 12.89 14.36 20.13
C THR A 143 11.46 14.25 20.65
N ASN A 144 10.55 13.67 19.87
CA ASN A 144 9.15 13.48 20.26
C ASN A 144 8.83 12.09 20.84
N LYS A 145 9.83 11.20 20.99
CA LYS A 145 9.65 9.91 21.67
C LYS A 145 9.14 10.07 23.11
N GLY A 146 9.48 11.18 23.77
CA GLY A 146 9.10 11.48 25.15
C GLY A 146 7.62 11.81 25.36
N ALA A 147 6.88 12.22 24.32
CA ALA A 147 5.52 12.74 24.51
C ALA A 147 4.43 11.65 24.51
N LYS A 148 4.60 10.54 23.79
CA LYS A 148 3.65 9.42 23.76
C LYS A 148 4.38 8.12 23.43
N SER A 149 4.35 7.17 24.36
CA SER A 149 4.72 5.75 24.20
C SER A 149 6.12 5.34 24.70
N LYS A 150 6.25 5.15 26.02
CA LYS A 150 6.99 4.00 26.57
C LYS A 150 6.26 2.71 26.15
N ARG A 151 6.33 2.33 24.87
CA ARG A 151 6.06 0.94 24.46
C ARG A 151 7.42 0.29 24.38
N HIS A 152 7.74 -0.44 25.43
CA HIS A 152 8.82 -1.41 25.47
C HIS A 152 8.88 -2.12 24.12
N LEU A 153 10.04 -2.11 23.47
CA LEU A 153 10.33 -2.90 22.28
C LEU A 153 10.42 -4.37 22.72
N SER A 154 9.30 -4.91 23.18
CA SER A 154 9.13 -6.30 23.55
C SER A 154 9.02 -7.12 22.27
N TRP A 155 9.46 -8.37 22.31
CA TRP A 155 9.21 -9.41 21.30
C TRP A 155 7.74 -9.51 20.82
N LYS A 156 6.78 -8.85 21.51
CA LYS A 156 5.47 -8.45 20.99
C LYS A 156 5.49 -7.62 19.69
N LEU A 157 6.64 -7.13 19.21
CA LEU A 157 6.78 -6.43 17.93
C LEU A 157 6.40 -7.33 16.73
N PHE A 158 6.64 -8.63 16.86
CA PHE A 158 6.17 -9.67 15.93
C PHE A 158 4.74 -10.14 16.19
N GLY A 159 4.03 -9.54 17.16
CA GLY A 159 2.60 -9.71 17.32
C GLY A 159 2.13 -11.13 17.67
N ILE A 160 3.02 -12.01 18.14
CA ILE A 160 2.63 -13.33 18.67
C ILE A 160 1.95 -13.11 20.02
N ARG A 161 0.70 -12.66 19.97
CA ARG A 161 -0.24 -12.76 21.09
C ARG A 161 -0.84 -14.15 21.06
N LYS A 162 -1.27 -14.64 22.23
CA LYS A 162 -2.08 -15.86 22.29
C LYS A 162 -3.29 -15.69 21.36
N LEU A 163 -3.38 -16.54 20.34
CA LEU A 163 -4.49 -16.52 19.41
C LEU A 163 -5.76 -16.89 20.17
N THR A 164 -6.78 -16.07 20.03
CA THR A 164 -8.12 -16.38 20.56
C THR A 164 -8.89 -17.22 19.54
N ILE A 165 -9.95 -17.89 19.99
CA ILE A 165 -10.85 -18.64 19.08
C ILE A 165 -11.38 -17.71 17.97
N HIS A 166 -11.72 -16.47 18.33
CA HIS A 166 -12.13 -15.45 17.36
C HIS A 166 -11.07 -15.20 16.28
N ASP A 167 -9.79 -15.16 16.65
CA ASP A 167 -8.69 -14.95 15.69
C ASP A 167 -8.53 -16.13 14.72
N VAL A 168 -8.72 -17.35 15.22
CA VAL A 168 -8.68 -18.57 14.40
C VAL A 168 -9.85 -18.58 13.42
N VAL A 169 -11.06 -18.25 13.88
CA VAL A 169 -12.25 -18.13 13.02
C VAL A 169 -12.03 -17.05 11.94
N LEU A 170 -11.52 -15.88 12.32
CA LEU A 170 -11.20 -14.81 11.37
C LEU A 170 -10.17 -15.27 10.32
N CYS A 171 -9.12 -15.95 10.76
CA CYS A 171 -8.11 -16.52 9.86
C CYS A 171 -8.72 -17.52 8.88
N GLY A 172 -9.61 -18.40 9.35
CA GLY A 172 -10.35 -19.35 8.51
C GLY A 172 -11.26 -18.67 7.49
N MET A 173 -12.02 -17.66 7.91
CA MET A 173 -12.90 -16.89 7.02
C MET A 173 -12.13 -16.17 5.92
N PHE A 174 -11.01 -15.51 6.26
CA PHE A 174 -10.20 -14.81 5.29
C PHE A 174 -9.39 -15.75 4.39
N THR A 175 -8.98 -16.92 4.89
CA THR A 175 -8.42 -17.99 4.06
C THR A 175 -9.45 -18.46 3.03
N ALA A 176 -10.69 -18.73 3.44
CA ALA A 176 -11.76 -19.12 2.53
C ALA A 176 -12.05 -18.04 1.49
N LEU A 177 -12.15 -16.77 1.91
CA LEU A 177 -12.38 -15.64 1.00
C LEU A 177 -11.24 -15.48 -0.02
N THR A 178 -10.00 -15.69 0.42
CA THR A 178 -8.81 -15.67 -0.42
C THR A 178 -8.86 -16.75 -1.50
N ILE A 179 -9.26 -17.98 -1.13
CA ILE A 179 -9.42 -19.11 -2.06
C ILE A 179 -10.57 -18.83 -3.05
N VAL A 180 -11.69 -18.28 -2.57
CA VAL A 180 -12.81 -17.89 -3.45
C VAL A 180 -12.36 -16.85 -4.47
N PHE A 181 -11.60 -15.84 -4.04
CA PHE A 181 -11.08 -14.83 -4.97
C PHE A 181 -10.10 -15.46 -5.96
N ALA A 182 -9.19 -16.33 -5.51
CA ALA A 182 -8.29 -17.08 -6.39
C ALA A 182 -9.06 -17.95 -7.41
N TYR A 183 -10.19 -18.54 -7.03
CA TYR A 183 -11.05 -19.27 -7.97
C TYR A 183 -11.68 -18.34 -9.01
N THR A 184 -12.13 -17.14 -8.60
CA THR A 184 -12.69 -16.16 -9.56
C THR A 184 -11.67 -15.67 -10.58
N GLU A 185 -10.37 -15.67 -10.26
CA GLU A 185 -9.28 -15.30 -11.20
C GLU A 185 -9.22 -16.25 -12.41
N GLN A 186 -9.74 -17.48 -12.30
CA GLN A 186 -9.78 -18.43 -13.41
C GLN A 186 -10.66 -17.97 -14.57
N PHE A 187 -11.59 -17.04 -14.31
CA PHE A 187 -12.48 -16.48 -15.32
C PHE A 187 -12.01 -15.11 -15.84
N MET A 188 -10.81 -14.67 -15.45
CA MET A 188 -10.23 -13.38 -15.85
C MET A 188 -9.13 -13.56 -16.90
N PRO A 189 -8.73 -12.50 -17.63
CA PRO A 189 -7.60 -12.56 -18.54
C PRO A 189 -6.32 -13.02 -17.84
N GLN A 190 -5.63 -14.00 -18.45
CA GLN A 190 -4.39 -14.59 -17.95
C GLN A 190 -3.29 -14.53 -19.01
N LEU A 191 -2.05 -14.48 -18.54
CA LEU A 191 -0.86 -14.57 -19.36
C LEU A 191 -0.48 -16.05 -19.62
N PRO A 192 0.20 -16.33 -20.75
CA PRO A 192 0.65 -17.69 -21.07
C PRO A 192 1.73 -18.15 -20.09
N ASN A 193 1.49 -19.28 -19.41
CA ASN A 193 2.31 -19.83 -18.30
C ASN A 193 2.02 -19.21 -16.91
N GLY A 194 0.84 -18.61 -16.74
CA GLY A 194 0.35 -18.14 -15.45
C GLY A 194 0.65 -16.66 -15.18
N GLY A 195 -0.01 -16.07 -14.19
CA GLY A 195 -0.04 -14.62 -14.03
C GLY A 195 -1.21 -14.00 -14.79
N GLY A 196 -1.64 -12.83 -14.35
CA GLY A 196 -2.93 -12.26 -14.72
C GLY A 196 -3.45 -11.34 -13.63
N ILE A 197 -4.76 -11.08 -13.63
CA ILE A 197 -5.39 -10.29 -12.57
C ILE A 197 -5.49 -11.13 -11.30
N ALA A 198 -4.76 -10.76 -10.25
CA ALA A 198 -4.74 -11.46 -8.96
C ALA A 198 -5.53 -10.70 -7.89
N LEU A 199 -6.79 -11.06 -7.67
CA LEU A 199 -7.66 -10.48 -6.63
C LEU A 199 -7.46 -11.10 -5.25
N LYS A 200 -6.91 -12.31 -5.16
CA LYS A 200 -6.70 -13.08 -3.93
C LYS A 200 -5.89 -12.35 -2.85
N TYR A 201 -5.16 -11.30 -3.20
CA TYR A 201 -4.44 -10.49 -2.23
C TYR A 201 -5.36 -9.52 -1.47
N LEU A 202 -6.52 -9.11 -2.01
CA LEU A 202 -7.42 -8.14 -1.36
C LEU A 202 -7.89 -8.56 0.03
N PRO A 203 -8.35 -9.81 0.27
CA PRO A 203 -8.73 -10.27 1.61
C PRO A 203 -7.56 -10.20 2.58
N LEU A 204 -6.38 -10.62 2.15
CA LEU A 204 -5.18 -10.64 2.99
C LEU A 204 -4.68 -9.24 3.33
N ILE A 205 -4.68 -8.31 2.37
CA ILE A 205 -4.40 -6.89 2.61
C ILE A 205 -5.38 -6.32 3.63
N THR A 206 -6.68 -6.60 3.44
CA THR A 206 -7.74 -6.10 4.34
C THR A 206 -7.58 -6.65 5.75
N LEU A 207 -7.33 -7.95 5.90
CA LEU A 207 -7.07 -8.58 7.19
C LEU A 207 -5.84 -7.97 7.89
N GLY A 208 -4.77 -7.73 7.13
CA GLY A 208 -3.52 -7.20 7.63
C GLY A 208 -3.64 -5.77 8.13
N VAL A 209 -4.34 -4.92 7.36
CA VAL A 209 -4.54 -3.51 7.67
C VAL A 209 -5.59 -3.31 8.77
N VAL A 210 -6.71 -4.03 8.72
CA VAL A 210 -7.87 -3.77 9.59
C VAL A 210 -7.80 -4.51 10.92
N CYS A 211 -7.25 -5.73 10.92
CA CYS A 211 -7.31 -6.61 12.08
C CYS A 211 -5.92 -6.91 12.65
N SER A 212 -5.06 -7.58 11.89
CA SER A 212 -3.74 -7.98 12.36
C SER A 212 -2.82 -8.43 11.22
N PRO A 213 -1.60 -7.86 11.12
CA PRO A 213 -0.57 -8.33 10.20
C PRO A 213 -0.25 -9.83 10.36
N VAL A 214 -0.17 -10.31 11.60
CA VAL A 214 0.15 -11.72 11.88
C VAL A 214 -0.95 -12.66 11.40
N LEU A 215 -2.22 -12.28 11.58
CA LEU A 215 -3.33 -13.10 11.08
C LEU A 215 -3.36 -13.13 9.56
N SER A 216 -3.00 -12.02 8.90
CA SER A 216 -2.84 -11.97 7.44
C SER A 216 -1.73 -12.87 6.94
N ILE A 217 -0.58 -12.92 7.62
CA ILE A 217 0.51 -13.85 7.29
C ILE A 217 0.05 -15.31 7.45
N LEU A 218 -0.61 -15.64 8.57
CA LEU A 218 -1.11 -17.00 8.83
C LEU A 218 -2.19 -17.42 7.81
N ALA A 219 -3.13 -16.53 7.50
CA ALA A 219 -4.17 -16.77 6.51
C ALA A 219 -3.58 -16.92 5.10
N GLY A 220 -2.58 -16.10 4.74
CA GLY A 220 -1.86 -16.21 3.48
C GLY A 220 -1.12 -17.55 3.35
N GLY A 221 -0.39 -17.94 4.40
CA GLY A 221 0.29 -19.23 4.46
C GLY A 221 -0.68 -20.41 4.39
N ALA A 222 -1.79 -20.36 5.14
CA ALA A 222 -2.83 -21.39 5.09
C ALA A 222 -3.49 -21.45 3.70
N SER A 223 -3.76 -20.30 3.08
CA SER A 223 -4.32 -20.23 1.72
C SER A 223 -3.37 -20.82 0.68
N ALA A 224 -2.07 -20.58 0.80
CA ALA A 224 -1.07 -21.20 -0.06
C ALA A 224 -1.03 -22.72 0.14
N LEU A 225 -0.96 -23.21 1.38
CA LEU A 225 -0.99 -24.66 1.65
C LEU A 225 -2.25 -25.32 1.09
N MET A 226 -3.39 -24.67 1.23
CA MET A 226 -4.65 -25.16 0.66
C MET A 226 -4.66 -25.08 -0.86
N SER A 227 -3.97 -24.12 -1.49
CA SER A 227 -3.94 -24.00 -2.95
C SER A 227 -3.25 -25.18 -3.61
N LEU A 228 -2.38 -25.93 -2.91
CA LEU A 228 -1.84 -27.21 -3.40
C LEU A 228 -2.93 -28.22 -3.80
N LEU A 229 -4.11 -28.14 -3.18
CA LEU A 229 -5.23 -29.04 -3.49
C LEU A 229 -5.97 -28.66 -4.78
N PHE A 230 -5.78 -27.43 -5.27
CA PHE A 230 -6.57 -26.86 -6.37
C PHE A 230 -5.72 -26.33 -7.53
N LEU A 231 -4.40 -26.20 -7.35
CA LEU A 231 -3.47 -25.80 -8.40
C LEU A 231 -3.33 -26.92 -9.43
N SER A 232 -3.42 -26.55 -10.71
CA SER A 232 -3.10 -27.47 -11.80
C SER A 232 -1.63 -27.90 -11.71
N SER A 233 -1.36 -29.18 -11.95
CA SER A 233 -0.01 -29.76 -11.86
C SER A 233 1.00 -29.07 -12.79
N GLY A 234 0.55 -28.45 -13.88
CA GLY A 234 1.41 -27.70 -14.80
C GLY A 234 1.88 -26.32 -14.29
N LEU A 235 1.35 -25.85 -13.16
CA LEU A 235 1.67 -24.53 -12.60
C LEU A 235 2.69 -24.59 -11.45
N ILE A 236 3.08 -25.80 -11.03
CA ILE A 236 4.14 -26.06 -10.05
C ILE A 236 5.19 -26.96 -10.72
N ILE A 237 6.31 -26.36 -11.11
CA ILE A 237 7.40 -27.07 -11.80
C ILE A 237 8.40 -27.64 -10.80
N SER A 238 8.57 -26.97 -9.64
CA SER A 238 9.47 -27.40 -8.58
C SER A 238 8.98 -26.89 -7.21
N PRO A 239 9.53 -27.40 -6.10
CA PRO A 239 9.26 -26.84 -4.77
C PRO A 239 9.59 -25.34 -4.68
N TRP A 240 10.60 -24.88 -5.44
CA TRP A 240 10.99 -23.48 -5.48
C TRP A 240 10.00 -22.61 -6.25
N SER A 241 9.40 -23.11 -7.35
CA SER A 241 8.30 -22.38 -8.01
C SER A 241 7.12 -22.26 -7.06
N TYR A 242 6.76 -23.33 -6.34
CA TYR A 242 5.67 -23.25 -5.37
C TYR A 242 5.94 -22.19 -4.28
N LEU A 243 7.15 -22.22 -3.71
CA LEU A 243 7.55 -21.30 -2.65
C LEU A 243 7.52 -19.84 -3.12
N LEU A 244 8.11 -19.55 -4.29
CA LEU A 244 8.30 -18.19 -4.80
C LEU A 244 7.07 -17.63 -5.53
N ASP A 245 6.27 -18.46 -6.21
CA ASP A 245 5.10 -17.98 -6.97
C ASP A 245 3.81 -17.95 -6.16
N TYR A 246 3.71 -18.80 -5.13
CA TYR A 246 2.46 -18.98 -4.37
C TYR A 246 2.65 -18.73 -2.88
N PHE A 247 3.58 -19.41 -2.23
CA PHE A 247 3.65 -19.38 -0.77
C PHE A 247 4.08 -18.02 -0.21
N ILE A 248 5.26 -17.53 -0.62
CA ILE A 248 5.79 -16.26 -0.17
C ILE A 248 4.88 -15.09 -0.61
N PRO A 249 4.45 -14.98 -1.89
CA PRO A 249 3.56 -13.90 -2.33
C PRO A 249 2.28 -13.77 -1.50
N MET A 250 1.70 -14.88 -1.03
CA MET A 250 0.50 -14.86 -0.20
C MET A 250 0.75 -14.31 1.21
N MET A 251 1.98 -14.37 1.72
CA MET A 251 2.33 -13.81 3.03
C MET A 251 2.67 -12.31 2.97
N ILE A 252 3.04 -11.79 1.80
CA ILE A 252 3.52 -10.41 1.62
C ILE A 252 2.51 -9.34 2.09
N PRO A 253 1.19 -9.42 1.81
CA PRO A 253 0.21 -8.46 2.34
C PRO A 253 0.28 -8.28 3.87
N GLY A 254 0.47 -9.38 4.58
CA GLY A 254 0.64 -9.39 6.02
C GLY A 254 1.98 -8.81 6.46
N MET A 255 3.07 -9.14 5.76
CA MET A 255 4.40 -8.57 6.02
C MET A 255 4.41 -7.04 5.85
N ILE A 256 3.83 -6.52 4.78
CA ILE A 256 3.73 -5.07 4.54
C ILE A 256 2.87 -4.39 5.61
N SER A 257 1.82 -5.05 6.08
CA SER A 257 0.98 -4.54 7.16
C SER A 257 1.73 -4.40 8.50
N MET A 258 2.85 -5.09 8.71
CA MET A 258 3.70 -4.91 9.90
C MET A 258 4.33 -3.51 10.00
N LEU A 259 4.38 -2.77 8.89
CA LEU A 259 4.80 -1.37 8.85
C LEU A 259 3.76 -0.43 9.51
N LYS A 260 2.59 -0.94 9.95
CA LYS A 260 1.61 -0.23 10.79
C LYS A 260 1.13 1.10 10.21
N PHE A 261 0.76 1.10 8.94
CA PHE A 261 0.12 2.25 8.30
C PHE A 261 -1.22 2.57 8.98
N LYS A 262 -1.48 3.86 9.25
CA LYS A 262 -2.74 4.29 9.87
C LYS A 262 -3.77 4.62 8.79
N ILE A 263 -4.62 3.66 8.49
CA ILE A 263 -5.75 3.84 7.59
C ILE A 263 -7.01 4.12 8.42
N THR A 264 -7.73 5.19 8.09
CA THR A 264 -8.93 5.60 8.83
C THR A 264 -10.13 5.70 7.90
N ARG A 265 -11.35 5.71 8.47
CA ARG A 265 -12.58 5.89 7.69
C ARG A 265 -12.72 7.30 7.10
N LYS A 266 -12.06 8.29 7.70
CA LYS A 266 -12.19 9.68 7.30
C LYS A 266 -11.59 9.86 5.92
N ASN A 267 -12.34 10.51 5.03
CA ASN A 267 -11.86 10.91 3.71
C ASN A 267 -10.84 12.05 3.91
N GLY A 268 -9.57 11.69 4.01
CA GLY A 268 -8.46 12.63 4.11
C GLY A 268 -7.27 12.15 3.28
N TYR A 269 -6.49 13.09 2.75
CA TYR A 269 -5.40 12.78 1.82
C TYR A 269 -4.38 11.80 2.42
N ILE A 270 -4.07 11.89 3.72
CA ILE A 270 -3.19 10.95 4.44
C ILE A 270 -3.71 9.51 4.33
N SER A 271 -5.02 9.30 4.48
CA SER A 271 -5.59 7.96 4.41
C SER A 271 -5.51 7.41 2.99
N TYR A 272 -5.74 8.25 1.98
CA TYR A 272 -5.56 7.88 0.57
C TYR A 272 -4.11 7.56 0.23
N LEU A 273 -3.17 8.33 0.73
CA LEU A 273 -1.75 8.08 0.52
C LEU A 273 -1.30 6.77 1.19
N ASN A 274 -1.82 6.47 2.38
CA ASN A 274 -1.58 5.18 3.03
C ASN A 274 -2.17 4.00 2.23
N TYR A 275 -3.33 4.14 1.57
CA TYR A 275 -3.82 3.11 0.65
C TYR A 275 -2.84 2.90 -0.51
N ILE A 276 -2.37 3.97 -1.16
CA ILE A 276 -1.43 3.87 -2.29
C ILE A 276 -0.14 3.17 -1.86
N ILE A 277 0.43 3.57 -0.72
CA ILE A 277 1.68 3.00 -0.21
C ILE A 277 1.52 1.53 0.14
N VAL A 278 0.46 1.14 0.86
CA VAL A 278 0.21 -0.27 1.22
C VAL A 278 0.06 -1.12 -0.02
N GLY A 279 -0.73 -0.68 -1.00
CA GLY A 279 -0.91 -1.39 -2.26
C GLY A 279 0.43 -1.50 -3.00
N PHE A 280 1.11 -0.37 -3.21
CA PHE A 280 2.38 -0.32 -3.92
C PHE A 280 3.42 -1.28 -3.32
N PHE A 281 3.65 -1.24 -2.01
CA PHE A 281 4.63 -2.12 -1.37
C PHE A 281 4.21 -3.60 -1.36
N THR A 282 2.91 -3.89 -1.29
CA THR A 282 2.42 -5.27 -1.39
C THR A 282 2.74 -5.85 -2.76
N PHE A 283 2.40 -5.12 -3.82
CA PHE A 283 2.64 -5.58 -5.18
C PHE A 283 4.12 -5.51 -5.57
N LEU A 284 4.89 -4.56 -5.04
CA LEU A 284 6.34 -4.54 -5.20
C LEU A 284 6.99 -5.80 -4.61
N GLY A 285 6.59 -6.20 -3.40
CA GLY A 285 7.09 -7.43 -2.80
C GLY A 285 6.76 -8.65 -3.66
N ILE A 286 5.51 -8.77 -4.12
CA ILE A 286 5.07 -9.88 -4.99
C ILE A 286 5.88 -9.89 -6.28
N TYR A 287 6.01 -8.74 -6.94
CA TYR A 287 6.78 -8.57 -8.16
C TYR A 287 8.24 -9.02 -8.02
N ILE A 288 8.92 -8.63 -6.93
CA ILE A 288 10.31 -9.03 -6.69
C ILE A 288 10.43 -10.56 -6.60
N VAL A 289 9.58 -11.19 -5.78
CA VAL A 289 9.66 -12.64 -5.55
C VAL A 289 9.30 -13.43 -6.82
N GLN A 290 8.27 -13.00 -7.55
CA GLN A 290 7.88 -13.64 -8.81
C GLN A 290 8.89 -13.39 -9.94
N THR A 291 9.58 -12.25 -9.96
CA THR A 291 10.68 -12.01 -10.91
C THR A 291 11.88 -12.93 -10.64
N ILE A 292 12.20 -13.14 -9.36
CA ILE A 292 13.24 -14.10 -8.94
C ILE A 292 12.83 -15.52 -9.38
N SER A 293 11.59 -15.92 -9.13
CA SER A 293 11.06 -17.21 -9.60
C SER A 293 11.11 -17.35 -11.12
N GLY A 294 10.64 -16.31 -11.83
CA GLY A 294 10.60 -16.28 -13.28
C GLY A 294 11.97 -16.50 -13.90
N TYR A 295 13.03 -15.93 -13.32
CA TYR A 295 14.38 -16.13 -13.83
C TYR A 295 14.98 -17.48 -13.38
N PHE A 296 15.03 -17.74 -12.07
CA PHE A 296 15.76 -18.89 -11.53
C PHE A 296 15.03 -20.22 -11.69
N VAL A 297 13.72 -20.20 -11.93
CA VAL A 297 12.91 -21.42 -12.05
C VAL A 297 12.32 -21.54 -13.45
N TRP A 298 11.53 -20.57 -13.90
CA TRP A 298 10.82 -20.69 -15.18
C TRP A 298 11.75 -20.59 -16.39
N VAL A 299 12.58 -19.55 -16.47
CA VAL A 299 13.57 -19.40 -17.55
C VAL A 299 14.62 -20.49 -17.49
N ALA A 300 15.06 -20.89 -16.30
CA ALA A 300 16.02 -21.99 -16.16
C ALA A 300 15.46 -23.34 -16.67
N ALA A 301 14.15 -23.58 -16.52
CA ALA A 301 13.52 -24.82 -16.96
C ALA A 301 13.12 -24.81 -18.45
N PHE A 302 12.66 -23.68 -18.98
CA PHE A 302 12.02 -23.62 -20.30
C PHE A 302 12.65 -22.62 -21.27
N GLY A 303 13.63 -21.84 -20.82
CA GLY A 303 14.13 -20.67 -21.56
C GLY A 303 13.16 -19.49 -21.55
N PRO A 304 13.60 -18.29 -21.97
CA PRO A 304 12.70 -17.17 -22.21
C PRO A 304 11.81 -17.47 -23.42
N SER A 305 10.51 -17.20 -23.34
CA SER A 305 9.60 -17.42 -24.48
C SER A 305 9.80 -16.41 -25.61
N TRP A 306 10.50 -15.31 -25.35
CA TRP A 306 10.91 -14.31 -26.33
C TRP A 306 12.15 -13.57 -25.83
N GLY A 307 12.97 -13.10 -26.78
CA GLY A 307 14.26 -12.49 -26.51
C GLY A 307 15.29 -13.48 -25.96
N ASP A 308 16.56 -13.06 -25.93
CA ASP A 308 17.67 -13.93 -25.52
C ASP A 308 18.05 -13.74 -24.05
N ASN A 309 17.59 -12.65 -23.41
CA ASN A 309 17.94 -12.33 -22.03
C ASN A 309 16.83 -12.74 -21.06
N GLY A 310 17.11 -13.81 -20.30
CA GLY A 310 16.21 -14.35 -19.29
C GLY A 310 15.76 -13.37 -18.20
N TRP A 311 16.64 -12.47 -17.75
CA TRP A 311 16.29 -11.48 -16.73
C TRP A 311 15.31 -10.46 -17.28
N VAL A 312 15.56 -9.98 -18.50
CA VAL A 312 14.69 -9.02 -19.19
C VAL A 312 13.30 -9.64 -19.39
N TYR A 313 13.25 -10.89 -19.85
CA TYR A 313 11.99 -11.64 -19.97
C TYR A 313 11.25 -11.70 -18.63
N SER A 314 11.91 -12.13 -17.54
CA SER A 314 11.27 -12.28 -16.23
C SER A 314 10.77 -10.95 -15.65
N ILE A 315 11.55 -9.88 -15.77
CA ILE A 315 11.21 -8.51 -15.33
C ILE A 315 9.96 -8.02 -16.07
N ILE A 316 9.95 -8.14 -17.40
CA ILE A 316 8.84 -7.61 -18.20
C ILE A 316 7.58 -8.46 -18.00
N TYR A 317 7.70 -9.78 -18.01
CA TYR A 317 6.58 -10.69 -17.83
C TYR A 317 5.86 -10.45 -16.49
N ASN A 318 6.63 -10.44 -15.39
CA ASN A 318 6.07 -10.18 -14.07
C ASN A 318 5.64 -8.72 -13.91
N GLY A 319 6.28 -7.79 -14.64
CA GLY A 319 5.92 -6.39 -14.64
C GLY A 319 4.52 -6.18 -15.22
N ILE A 320 4.20 -6.86 -16.33
CA ILE A 320 2.86 -6.86 -16.92
C ILE A 320 1.86 -7.49 -15.95
N SER A 321 2.15 -8.69 -15.44
CA SER A 321 1.27 -9.42 -14.51
C SER A 321 0.93 -8.60 -13.26
N VAL A 322 1.94 -8.00 -12.64
CA VAL A 322 1.80 -7.30 -11.37
C VAL A 322 1.37 -5.85 -11.56
N TRP A 323 2.11 -5.06 -12.35
CA TRP A 323 1.90 -3.61 -12.42
C TRP A 323 0.82 -3.19 -13.41
N ALA A 324 0.69 -3.88 -14.55
CA ALA A 324 -0.32 -3.54 -15.54
C ALA A 324 -1.68 -4.16 -15.22
N LEU A 325 -1.70 -5.43 -14.77
CA LEU A 325 -2.95 -6.17 -14.54
C LEU A 325 -3.40 -6.13 -13.08
N SER A 326 -2.60 -6.64 -12.15
CA SER A 326 -3.05 -6.85 -10.77
C SER A 326 -3.15 -5.57 -9.93
N TYR A 327 -2.10 -4.76 -9.90
CA TYR A 327 -1.99 -3.59 -9.02
C TYR A 327 -3.11 -2.57 -9.23
N PRO A 328 -3.44 -2.12 -10.47
CA PRO A 328 -4.46 -1.09 -10.66
C PRO A 328 -5.83 -1.53 -10.19
N VAL A 329 -6.23 -2.76 -10.53
CA VAL A 329 -7.52 -3.35 -10.13
C VAL A 329 -7.59 -3.49 -8.62
N ASN A 330 -6.55 -4.04 -7.99
CA ASN A 330 -6.50 -4.17 -6.54
C ASN A 330 -6.48 -2.82 -5.84
N GLN A 331 -5.75 -1.84 -6.35
CA GLN A 331 -5.64 -0.51 -5.77
C GLN A 331 -7.01 0.20 -5.71
N VAL A 332 -7.82 0.04 -6.75
CA VAL A 332 -9.19 0.59 -6.81
C VAL A 332 -10.11 -0.14 -5.83
N LEU A 333 -10.09 -1.48 -5.81
CA LEU A 333 -10.99 -2.30 -4.98
C LEU A 333 -10.62 -2.30 -3.49
N MET A 334 -9.35 -2.13 -3.16
CA MET A 334 -8.85 -2.11 -1.79
C MET A 334 -9.47 -0.99 -0.95
N VAL A 335 -9.70 0.19 -1.53
CA VAL A 335 -10.25 1.35 -0.81
C VAL A 335 -11.65 1.08 -0.26
N PRO A 336 -12.67 0.71 -1.07
CA PRO A 336 -14.00 0.41 -0.54
C PRO A 336 -13.99 -0.79 0.40
N MET A 337 -13.21 -1.84 0.08
CA MET A 337 -13.15 -3.06 0.90
C MET A 337 -12.64 -2.77 2.32
N ILE A 338 -11.53 -2.06 2.45
CA ILE A 338 -11.01 -1.67 3.77
C ILE A 338 -11.97 -0.73 4.49
N LYS A 339 -12.60 0.23 3.80
CA LYS A 339 -13.58 1.13 4.43
C LYS A 339 -14.78 0.37 4.99
N ILE A 340 -15.33 -0.60 4.25
CA ILE A 340 -16.43 -1.46 4.70
C ILE A 340 -16.00 -2.30 5.90
N SER A 341 -14.85 -2.97 5.83
CA SER A 341 -14.34 -3.76 6.97
C SER A 341 -14.10 -2.90 8.21
N LEU A 342 -13.58 -1.68 8.04
CA LEU A 342 -13.46 -0.73 9.14
C LEU A 342 -14.82 -0.36 9.72
N LEU A 343 -15.89 -0.21 8.93
CA LEU A 343 -17.24 0.08 9.41
C LEU A 343 -17.80 -1.05 10.29
N ILE A 344 -17.57 -2.30 9.89
CA ILE A 344 -18.06 -3.49 10.58
C ILE A 344 -17.30 -3.75 11.88
N ASN A 345 -15.99 -3.49 11.91
CA ASN A 345 -15.14 -3.72 13.08
C ASN A 345 -15.32 -2.66 14.20
N ARG A 346 -16.55 -2.17 14.43
CA ARG A 346 -16.87 -1.28 15.54
C ARG A 346 -16.70 -2.02 16.86
N LYS A 347 -15.61 -1.72 17.56
CA LYS A 347 -15.57 -1.65 19.02
C LYS A 347 -15.35 -0.21 19.43
#